data_AF-A0A2P7TUU3-F1
#
_entry.id   AF-A0A2P7TUU3-F1
#
_cell.length_a   1.000
_cell.length_b   1.000
_cell.length_c   1.000
_cell.angle_alpha   90.00
_cell.angle_beta   90.00
_cell.angle_gamma   90.00
#
_symmetry.space_group_name_H-M   'P 1'
#
loop_
_entity.id
_entity.type
_entity.pdbx_description
1 polymer ?
#
loop_
_entity_poly.entity_id
_entity_poly.type
_entity_poly.pdbx_seq_one_letter_code
_entity_poly.pdbx_strand_id
1 'polypeptide(L)'
;MNNQIVIGALAGLVLGVIEFFLFGAGSLYLYIVLPVILGAIIGFAGTQRLKLNYYLLGALIGALFFVIIGASSGGALEDYVDEIITGAVTGLALAFIIPFLNKQLNK
;
A
#
# COMPACT_ATOMS: atom_id res chain seq x y z
N MET A 1 0.20 22.72 -0.30
CA MET A 1 -0.53 21.44 -0.18
C MET A 1 0.44 20.40 0.34
N ASN A 2 0.04 19.57 1.31
CA ASN A 2 0.90 18.51 1.80
C ASN A 2 1.00 17.44 0.70
N ASN A 3 2.13 17.39 -0.03
CA ASN A 3 2.30 16.51 -1.18
C ASN A 3 2.39 15.03 -0.81
N GLN A 4 2.19 14.67 0.45
CA GLN A 4 2.25 13.29 0.95
C GLN A 4 1.30 12.32 0.25
N ILE A 5 0.13 12.77 -0.26
CA ILE A 5 -0.75 11.90 -1.05
C ILE A 5 -0.08 11.52 -2.38
N VAL A 6 0.53 12.49 -3.06
CA VAL A 6 1.23 12.29 -4.34
C VAL A 6 2.48 11.44 -4.12
N ILE A 7 3.24 11.71 -3.06
CA ILE A 7 4.42 10.92 -2.69
C ILE A 7 4.01 9.49 -2.33
N GLY A 8 2.88 9.32 -1.65
CA GLY A 8 2.22 8.05 -1.40
C GLY A 8 1.90 7.29 -2.69
N ALA A 9 1.23 7.94 -3.63
CA ALA A 9 0.88 7.37 -4.93
C ALA A 9 2.13 6.96 -5.73
N LEU A 10 3.19 7.77 -5.69
CA LEU A 10 4.47 7.46 -6.35
C LEU A 10 5.19 6.29 -5.68
N ALA A 11 5.19 6.20 -4.34
CA ALA A 11 5.70 5.02 -3.63
C ALA A 11 4.94 3.76 -4.04
N GLY A 12 3.61 3.88 -4.13
CA GLY A 12 2.71 2.85 -4.65
C GLY A 12 3.07 2.43 -6.07
N LEU A 13 3.33 3.38 -6.95
CA LEU A 13 3.74 3.11 -8.33
C LEU A 13 5.07 2.36 -8.39
N VAL A 14 6.06 2.79 -7.60
CA VAL A 14 7.38 2.14 -7.56
C VAL A 14 7.25 0.70 -7.07
N LEU A 15 6.55 0.48 -5.96
CA LEU A 15 6.32 -0.86 -5.44
C LEU A 15 5.54 -1.71 -6.45
N GLY A 16 4.49 -1.15 -7.04
CA GLY A 16 3.65 -1.87 -7.99
C GLY A 16 4.38 -2.26 -9.27
N VAL A 17 5.27 -1.41 -9.79
CA VAL A 17 6.13 -1.79 -10.91
C VAL A 17 7.05 -2.95 -10.53
N ILE A 18 7.64 -2.93 -9.33
CA ILE A 18 8.47 -4.04 -8.82
C ILE A 18 7.65 -5.33 -8.73
N GLU A 19 6.46 -5.27 -8.11
CA GLU A 19 5.56 -6.41 -7.98
C GLU A 19 5.09 -6.95 -9.35
N PHE A 20 4.82 -6.07 -10.31
CA PHE A 20 4.46 -6.46 -11.67
C PHE A 20 5.60 -7.21 -12.38
N PHE A 21 6.85 -6.82 -12.19
CA PHE A 21 7.98 -7.56 -12.78
C PHE A 21 8.23 -8.90 -12.09
N LEU A 22 7.98 -9.01 -10.79
CA LEU A 22 8.24 -10.22 -10.00
C LEU A 22 7.11 -11.25 -10.10
N PHE A 23 5.86 -10.78 -10.14
CA PHE A 23 4.66 -11.59 -9.98
C PHE A 23 3.60 -11.33 -11.04
N GLY A 24 3.82 -10.40 -11.97
CA GLY A 24 2.86 -9.94 -12.96
C GLY A 24 2.51 -11.00 -14.00
N ALA A 25 1.64 -11.93 -13.62
CA ALA A 25 0.98 -12.87 -14.52
C ALA A 25 -0.11 -12.16 -15.37
N GLY A 26 0.17 -10.97 -15.90
CA GLY A 26 -0.68 -10.26 -16.88
C GLY A 26 -1.71 -9.26 -16.32
N SER A 27 -1.81 -9.06 -15.00
CA SER A 27 -2.80 -8.12 -14.41
C SER A 27 -2.17 -6.77 -14.01
N LEU A 28 -2.19 -5.80 -14.92
CA LEU A 28 -1.82 -4.41 -14.63
C LEU A 28 -2.61 -3.81 -13.45
N TYR A 29 -3.86 -4.22 -13.29
CA TYR A 29 -4.73 -3.69 -12.24
C TYR A 29 -4.29 -4.12 -10.84
N LEU A 30 -4.02 -5.42 -10.65
CA LEU A 30 -3.64 -5.96 -9.35
C LEU A 30 -2.26 -5.47 -8.90
N TYR A 31 -1.32 -5.37 -9.83
CA TYR A 31 0.07 -5.09 -9.47
C TYR A 31 0.47 -3.63 -9.62
N ILE A 32 -0.27 -2.77 -10.34
CA ILE A 32 0.11 -1.35 -10.47
C ILE A 32 -0.95 -0.44 -9.85
N VAL A 33 -2.21 -0.60 -10.24
CA VAL A 33 -3.28 0.32 -9.82
C VAL A 33 -3.55 0.19 -8.31
N LEU A 34 -3.64 -1.03 -7.78
CA LEU A 34 -3.88 -1.26 -6.36
C LEU A 34 -2.76 -0.69 -5.47
N PRO A 35 -1.46 -0.97 -5.71
CA PRO A 35 -0.38 -0.37 -4.94
C PRO A 35 -0.36 1.16 -4.99
N VAL A 36 -0.68 1.78 -6.13
CA VAL A 36 -0.79 3.25 -6.26
C VAL A 36 -1.88 3.81 -5.36
N ILE A 37 -3.08 3.22 -5.38
CA ILE A 37 -4.20 3.63 -4.53
C ILE A 37 -3.85 3.44 -3.06
N LEU A 38 -3.30 2.27 -2.70
CA LEU A 38 -2.91 1.96 -1.34
C LEU A 38 -1.85 2.94 -0.82
N GLY A 39 -0.83 3.22 -1.63
CA GLY A 39 0.21 4.20 -1.33
C GLY A 39 -0.36 5.60 -1.10
N ALA A 40 -1.32 6.03 -1.92
CA ALA A 40 -2.00 7.31 -1.76
C ALA A 40 -2.78 7.37 -0.43
N ILE A 41 -3.47 6.29 -0.05
CA ILE A 41 -4.23 6.21 1.22
C ILE A 41 -3.27 6.27 2.41
N ILE A 42 -2.15 5.53 2.38
CA ILE A 42 -1.14 5.55 3.45
C ILE A 42 -0.47 6.93 3.55
N GLY A 43 -0.16 7.55 2.41
CA GLY A 43 0.36 8.92 2.33
C GLY A 43 -0.62 9.93 2.93
N PHE A 44 -1.91 9.81 2.61
CA PHE A 44 -2.96 10.63 3.21
C PHE A 44 -3.10 10.40 4.72
N ALA A 45 -3.13 9.15 5.16
CA ALA A 45 -3.25 8.81 6.58
C ALA A 45 -2.06 9.33 7.39
N GLY A 46 -0.86 9.41 6.78
CA GLY A 46 0.33 10.03 7.36
C GLY A 46 0.22 11.54 7.60
N THR A 47 -0.68 12.24 6.89
CA THR A 47 -0.93 13.66 7.13
C THR A 47 -1.75 13.92 8.39
N GLN A 48 -2.48 12.90 8.85
CA GLN A 48 -3.34 13.00 10.02
C GLN A 48 -2.50 12.86 11.30
N ARG A 49 -2.84 13.63 12.34
CA ARG A 49 -2.19 13.54 13.66
C ARG A 49 -2.68 12.32 14.44
N LEU A 50 -2.44 11.12 13.91
CA LEU A 50 -2.74 9.88 14.60
C LEU A 50 -1.63 9.57 15.61
N LYS A 51 -1.98 9.14 16.82
CA LYS A 51 -1.02 8.68 17.86
C LYS A 51 -0.48 7.27 17.57
N LEU A 52 -0.59 6.80 16.33
CA LEU A 52 -0.19 5.47 15.91
C LEU A 52 1.20 5.51 15.26
N ASN A 53 1.99 4.46 15.44
CA ASN A 53 3.24 4.31 14.71
C ASN A 53 2.93 4.27 13.20
N TYR A 54 3.62 5.08 12.39
CA TYR A 54 3.39 5.19 10.94
C TYR A 54 3.54 3.85 10.20
N TYR A 55 4.50 3.01 10.62
CA TYR A 55 4.68 1.68 10.03
C TYR A 55 3.52 0.73 10.39
N LEU A 56 3.02 0.82 11.62
CA LEU A 56 1.84 0.07 12.05
C LEU A 56 0.59 0.57 11.32
N LEU A 57 0.48 1.88 11.09
CA LEU A 57 -0.60 2.49 10.30
C LEU A 57 -0.59 1.95 8.86
N GLY A 58 0.58 1.91 8.21
CA GLY A 58 0.74 1.33 6.89
C GLY A 58 0.32 -0.13 6.83
N ALA A 59 0.79 -0.94 7.79
CA ALA A 59 0.42 -2.35 7.88
C ALA A 59 -1.09 -2.56 8.08
N LEU A 60 -1.72 -1.78 8.96
CA LEU A 60 -3.16 -1.88 9.21
C LEU A 60 -3.99 -1.43 8.00
N ILE A 61 -3.60 -0.34 7.33
CA ILE A 61 -4.29 0.13 6.12
C ILE A 61 -4.16 -0.91 5.01
N GLY A 62 -2.97 -1.47 4.80
CA GLY A 62 -2.74 -2.52 3.82
C GLY A 62 -3.54 -3.80 4.11
N ALA A 63 -3.52 -4.27 5.36
CA ALA A 63 -4.32 -5.41 5.79
C ALA A 63 -5.81 -5.19 5.51
N LEU A 64 -6.34 -4.05 5.94
CA LEU A 64 -7.76 -3.72 5.82
C LEU A 64 -8.18 -3.54 4.36
N PHE A 65 -7.29 -3.03 3.52
CA PHE A 65 -7.52 -2.90 2.08
C PHE A 65 -7.62 -4.25 1.38
N PHE A 66 -6.75 -5.20 1.71
CA PHE A 66 -6.81 -6.55 1.15
C PHE A 66 -7.98 -7.37 1.69
N VAL A 67 -8.40 -7.18 2.95
CA VAL A 67 -9.65 -7.77 3.46
C VAL A 67 -10.86 -7.40 2.59
N ILE A 68 -10.95 -6.14 2.17
CA ILE A 68 -12.05 -5.67 1.31
C ILE A 68 -11.99 -6.34 -0.06
N ILE A 69 -10.79 -6.55 -0.59
CA ILE A 69 -10.56 -7.22 -1.87
C ILE A 69 -10.95 -8.71 -1.76
N GLY A 70 -10.49 -9.42 -0.73
CA GLY A 70 -10.83 -10.82 -0.48
C GLY A 70 -12.30 -11.07 -0.23
N ALA A 71 -12.97 -10.13 0.45
CA ALA A 71 -14.42 -10.17 0.62
C ALA A 71 -15.16 -10.06 -0.72
N SER A 72 -14.58 -9.36 -1.70
CA SER A 72 -15.17 -9.22 -3.03
C SER A 72 -14.86 -10.38 -3.99
N SER A 73 -13.79 -11.15 -3.72
CA SER A 73 -13.37 -12.29 -4.56
C SER A 73 -14.10 -13.59 -4.26
N GLY A 74 -14.85 -13.67 -3.15
CA GLY A 74 -15.66 -14.83 -2.77
C GLY A 74 -14.86 -16.04 -2.29
N GLY A 75 -13.60 -15.83 -1.88
CA GLY A 75 -12.68 -16.87 -1.41
C GLY A 75 -13.11 -17.56 -0.12
N ALA A 76 -12.46 -18.68 0.19
CA ALA A 76 -12.66 -19.41 1.44
C ALA A 76 -12.02 -18.66 2.62
N LEU A 77 -12.44 -18.94 3.86
CA LEU A 77 -11.96 -18.24 5.06
C LEU A 77 -10.42 -18.30 5.24
N GLU A 78 -9.78 -19.35 4.70
CA GLU A 78 -8.33 -19.57 4.71
C GLU A 78 -7.61 -18.56 3.80
N ASP A 79 -8.19 -18.22 2.64
CA ASP A 79 -7.62 -17.26 1.69
C ASP A 79 -7.56 -15.84 2.28
N TYR A 80 -8.48 -15.50 3.19
CA TYR A 80 -8.49 -14.18 3.84
C TYR A 80 -7.26 -13.93 4.70
N VAL A 81 -6.73 -14.97 5.36
CA VAL A 81 -5.57 -14.81 6.24
C VAL A 81 -4.34 -14.48 5.41
N ASP A 82 -4.15 -15.16 4.29
CA ASP A 82 -3.04 -14.90 3.37
C ASP A 82 -3.16 -13.53 2.72
N GLU A 83 -4.38 -13.11 2.34
CA GLU A 83 -4.64 -11.77 1.81
C GLU A 83 -4.39 -10.67 2.86
N ILE A 84 -4.81 -10.87 4.11
CA ILE A 84 -4.55 -9.94 5.22
C ILE A 84 -3.05 -9.76 5.42
N ILE A 85 -2.30 -10.87 5.47
CA ILE A 85 -0.85 -10.85 5.68
C ILE A 85 -0.17 -10.16 4.50
N THR A 86 -0.56 -10.52 3.26
CA THR A 86 -0.02 -9.90 2.05
C THR A 86 -0.27 -8.40 2.06
N GLY A 87 -1.52 -7.97 2.33
CA GLY A 87 -1.87 -6.57 2.45
C GLY A 87 -1.07 -5.85 3.54
N ALA A 88 -0.90 -6.48 4.72
CA ALA A 88 -0.11 -5.91 5.81
C ALA A 88 1.35 -5.69 5.41
N VAL A 89 1.96 -6.67 4.73
CA VAL A 89 3.34 -6.59 4.26
C VAL A 89 3.50 -5.52 3.18
N THR A 90 2.61 -5.49 2.18
CA THR A 90 2.60 -4.45 1.14
C THR A 90 2.42 -3.06 1.74
N GLY A 91 1.47 -2.90 2.67
CA GLY A 91 1.24 -1.64 3.39
C GLY A 91 2.44 -1.20 4.23
N LEU A 92 3.14 -2.13 4.88
CA LEU A 92 4.36 -1.85 5.62
C LEU A 92 5.53 -1.47 4.69
N ALA A 93 5.67 -2.15 3.55
CA ALA A 93 6.67 -1.79 2.53
C ALA A 93 6.44 -0.35 2.01
N LEU A 94 5.19 0.02 1.74
CA LEU A 94 4.83 1.38 1.35
C LEU A 94 5.14 2.40 2.44
N ALA A 95 4.79 2.12 3.70
CA ALA A 95 5.14 2.98 4.82
C ALA A 95 6.65 3.15 5.02
N PHE A 96 7.46 2.21 4.52
CA PHE A 96 8.92 2.34 4.46
C PHE A 96 9.41 3.21 3.29
N ILE A 97 8.80 3.06 2.11
CA ILE A 97 9.21 3.77 0.89
C ILE A 97 8.79 5.24 0.93
N ILE A 98 7.60 5.56 1.46
CA ILE A 98 7.04 6.92 1.45
C ILE A 98 7.96 7.95 2.14
N PRO A 99 8.47 7.73 3.37
CA PRO A 99 9.38 8.66 4.01
C PRO A 99 10.69 8.85 3.24
N PHE A 100 11.19 7.78 2.62
CA PHE A 100 12.40 7.84 1.80
C PHE A 100 12.20 8.73 0.58
N LEU A 101 11.12 8.53 -0.18
CA LEU A 101 10.79 9.38 -1.34
C LEU A 101 10.51 10.83 -0.92
N ASN A 102 9.80 11.03 0.20
CA ASN A 102 9.55 12.37 0.74
C ASN A 102 10.85 13.13 1.05
N LYS A 103 11.87 12.44 1.57
CA LYS A 103 13.19 13.04 1.83
C LYS A 103 13.94 13.40 0.56
N GLN A 104 13.79 12.63 -0.53
CA GLN A 104 14.49 12.90 -1.78
C GLN A 104 13.83 14.00 -2.61
N LEU A 105 12.49 14.08 -2.59
CA LEU A 105 11.73 15.05 -3.40
C LEU A 105 11.67 16.46 -2.80
N ASN A 106 11.99 16.62 -1.52
CA ASN A 106 12.05 17.91 -0.83
C ASN A 106 13.49 18.41 -0.59
N LYS A 107 14.49 17.75 -1.18
CA LYS A 107 15.85 18.30 -1.31
C LYS A 107 15.92 19.24 -2.50
#